data_AF-A0ABD5F901-F1
#
_entry.id   AF-A0ABD5F901-F1
#
_cell.length_a   1.000
_cell.length_b   1.000
_cell.length_c   1.000
_cell.angle_alpha   90.00
_cell.angle_beta   90.00
_cell.angle_gamma   90.00
#
_symmetry.space_group_name_H-M   'P 1'
#
loop_
_entity.id
_entity.type
_entity.pdbx_description
1 polymer ?
#
loop_
_entity_poly.entity_id
_entity_poly.type
_entity_poly.pdbx_seq_one_letter_code
_entity_poly.pdbx_strand_id
1 'polypeptide(L)' 'MKPVAIVNDQTGEFMYGLQGYNDTFNAKYEAVRIDEKRQYGEVGEYSLVAVYHGGFTHFVSTEKYSLIFAEDTK' A
#
# COMPACT_ATOMS: atom_id res chain seq x y z
N MET A 1 9.46 9.17 2.30
CA MET A 1 8.72 8.20 3.14
C MET A 1 8.41 6.99 2.27
N LYS A 2 8.42 5.78 2.83
CA LYS A 2 8.06 4.56 2.10
C LYS A 2 6.68 4.06 2.56
N PRO A 3 5.81 3.58 1.65
CA PRO A 3 4.54 3.00 2.05
C PRO A 3 4.77 1.69 2.82
N VAL A 4 4.06 1.53 3.92
CA VAL A 4 4.13 0.37 4.83
C VAL A 4 2.82 -0.39 4.94
N ALA A 5 1.70 0.19 4.50
CA ALA A 5 0.44 -0.52 4.40
C ALA A 5 -0.48 0.09 3.34
N ILE A 6 -1.51 -0.68 2.97
CA ILE A 6 -2.55 -0.29 2.02
C ILE A 6 -3.91 -0.57 2.64
N VAL A 7 -4.75 0.47 2.70
CA VAL A 7 -6.12 0.42 3.20
C VAL A 7 -7.11 0.46 2.05
N ASN A 8 -8.16 -0.34 2.12
CA ASN A 8 -9.33 -0.20 1.26
C ASN A 8 -10.21 0.95 1.77
N ASP A 9 -10.41 1.98 0.96
CA ASP A 9 -11.13 3.18 1.40
C ASP A 9 -12.63 2.94 1.63
N GLN A 10 -13.19 1.90 1.01
CA GLN A 10 -14.62 1.56 1.15
C GLN A 10 -14.91 0.77 2.42
N THR A 11 -13.97 -0.09 2.84
CA THR A 11 -14.18 -1.00 3.99
C THR A 11 -13.39 -0.59 5.23
N GLY A 12 -12.36 0.26 5.08
CA GLY A 12 -11.40 0.58 6.13
C GLY A 12 -10.44 -0.57 6.46
N GLU A 13 -10.51 -1.68 5.73
CA GLU A 13 -9.66 -2.85 5.99
C GLU A 13 -8.24 -2.64 5.48
N PHE A 14 -7.26 -3.00 6.30
CA PHE A 14 -5.86 -3.11 5.88
C PHE A 14 -5.70 -4.32 4.97
N MET A 15 -5.57 -4.08 3.68
CA MET A 15 -5.41 -5.15 2.69
C MET A 15 -4.01 -5.73 2.72
N TYR A 16 -3.01 -4.85 2.77
CA TYR A 16 -1.61 -5.22 2.74
C TYR A 16 -0.84 -4.50 3.83
N GLY A 17 0.01 -5.24 4.55
CA GLY A 17 1.00 -4.72 5.48
C GLY A 17 2.39 -5.14 5.02
N LEU A 18 3.34 -4.22 5.02
CA LEU A 18 4.73 -4.53 4.70
C LEU A 18 5.30 -5.43 5.81
N GLN A 19 6.09 -6.43 5.43
CA GLN A 19 6.78 -7.31 6.36
C GLN A 19 7.54 -6.49 7.42
N GLY A 20 7.35 -6.84 8.69
CA GLY A 20 7.83 -6.07 9.85
C GLY A 20 6.83 -5.04 10.41
N TYR A 21 5.71 -4.80 9.73
CA TYR A 21 4.63 -3.90 10.18
C TYR A 21 3.29 -4.64 10.39
N ASN A 22 3.24 -5.96 10.20
CA ASN A 22 1.96 -6.71 10.27
C ASN A 22 1.29 -6.63 11.64
N ASP A 23 2.07 -6.68 12.72
CA ASP A 23 1.55 -6.57 14.09
C ASP A 23 0.89 -5.21 14.35
N THR A 24 1.22 -4.19 13.54
CA THR A 24 0.65 -2.83 13.64
C THR A 24 -0.68 -2.72 12.90
N PHE A 25 -0.78 -3.29 11.69
CA PHE A 25 -1.89 -3.01 10.78
C PHE A 25 -2.95 -4.11 10.70
N ASN A 26 -2.75 -5.27 11.35
CA ASN A 26 -3.66 -6.43 11.23
C ASN A 26 -4.10 -6.69 9.78
N ALA A 27 -3.14 -6.66 8.86
CA ALA A 27 -3.42 -6.68 7.44
C ALA A 27 -3.84 -8.08 6.97
N LYS A 28 -4.75 -8.12 5.98
CA LYS A 28 -5.22 -9.38 5.39
C LYS A 28 -4.11 -10.18 4.71
N TYR A 29 -3.14 -9.49 4.12
CA TYR A 29 -2.01 -10.08 3.44
C TYR A 29 -0.69 -9.38 3.81
N GLU A 30 0.36 -10.17 4.01
CA GLU A 30 1.71 -9.65 4.19
C GLU A 30 2.36 -9.38 2.82
N ALA A 31 2.88 -8.17 2.63
CA ALA A 31 3.64 -7.76 1.47
C ALA A 31 5.15 -7.76 1.78
N VAL A 32 5.97 -8.24 0.86
CA VAL A 32 7.45 -8.17 0.98
C VAL A 32 8.01 -6.84 0.48
N ARG A 33 7.26 -6.13 -0.38
CA ARG A 33 7.61 -4.82 -0.93
C ARG A 33 6.37 -4.10 -1.44
N ILE A 34 6.34 -2.78 -1.29
CA ILE A 34 5.31 -1.89 -1.82
C ILE A 34 6.00 -0.76 -2.57
N ASP A 35 5.72 -0.63 -3.86
CA ASP A 35 6.34 0.38 -4.74
C ASP A 35 5.26 1.20 -5.46
N GLU A 36 5.30 2.52 -5.36
CA GLU A 36 4.55 3.40 -6.27
C GLU A 36 5.22 3.38 -7.65
N LYS A 37 4.46 3.04 -8.71
CA LYS A 37 5.02 2.89 -10.07
C LYS A 37 4.73 4.08 -10.97
N ARG A 38 3.52 4.61 -10.92
CA ARG A 38 3.08 5.66 -11.84
C ARG A 38 1.96 6.49 -11.24
N GLN A 39 2.04 7.81 -11.38
CA GLN A 39 0.96 8.74 -11.10
C GLN A 39 0.11 8.99 -12.35
N TYR A 40 -1.21 9.17 -12.17
CA TYR A 40 -2.18 9.44 -13.21
C TYR A 40 -3.41 10.19 -12.66
N GLY A 41 -4.34 10.57 -13.55
CA GLY A 41 -5.44 11.49 -13.24
C GLY A 41 -5.14 12.91 -13.74
N GLU A 42 -6.13 13.81 -13.69
CA GLU A 42 -6.02 15.16 -14.28
C GLU A 42 -4.83 15.96 -13.71
N VAL A 43 -4.52 15.74 -12.42
CA VAL A 43 -3.42 16.41 -11.71
C VAL A 43 -2.51 15.43 -10.97
N GLY A 44 -2.46 14.16 -11.40
CA GLY A 44 -1.64 13.14 -10.73
C GLY A 44 -2.19 12.73 -9.36
N GLU A 45 -3.50 12.87 -9.16
CA GLU A 45 -4.21 12.59 -7.91
C GLU A 45 -4.23 11.09 -7.55
N TYR A 46 -3.98 10.20 -8.51
CA TYR A 46 -3.93 8.76 -8.29
C TYR A 46 -2.58 8.16 -8.64
N SER A 47 -2.28 7.03 -8.01
CA SER A 47 -1.09 6.23 -8.24
C SER A 47 -1.43 4.77 -8.48
N LEU A 48 -0.70 4.14 -9.39
CA LEU A 48 -0.66 2.69 -9.53
C LEU A 48 0.47 2.16 -8.65
N VAL A 49 0.12 1.29 -7.71
CA VAL A 49 1.01 0.76 -6.68
C VAL A 49 1.20 -0.73 -6.93
N ALA A 50 2.46 -1.18 -6.96
CA ALA A 50 2.80 -2.58 -7.07
C ALA A 50 3.08 -3.15 -5.68
N VAL A 51 2.33 -4.19 -5.33
CA VAL A 51 2.44 -4.92 -4.05
C VAL A 51 2.97 -6.30 -4.34
N TYR A 52 4.14 -6.61 -3.79
CA TYR A 52 4.76 -7.92 -3.95
C TYR A 52 4.34 -8.79 -2.77
N HIS A 53 3.60 -9.86 -3.02
CA HIS A 53 3.17 -10.78 -1.97
C HIS A 53 3.00 -12.21 -2.51
N GLY A 54 3.28 -13.22 -1.69
CA GLY A 54 3.04 -14.63 -2.07
C GLY A 54 3.70 -15.09 -3.38
N GLY A 55 4.78 -14.46 -3.83
CA GLY A 55 5.46 -14.77 -5.08
C GLY A 55 4.86 -14.13 -6.35
N PHE A 56 3.85 -13.27 -6.21
CA PHE A 56 3.27 -12.52 -7.32
C PHE A 56 3.22 -11.00 -7.04
N THR A 57 2.90 -10.22 -8.06
CA THR A 57 2.72 -8.77 -7.95
C THR A 57 1.26 -8.43 -8.17
N HIS A 58 0.62 -7.82 -7.18
CA HIS A 58 -0.71 -7.25 -7.31
C HIS A 58 -0.59 -5.74 -7.54
N PHE A 59 -1.23 -5.24 -8.59
CA PHE A 59 -1.33 -3.80 -8.86
C PHE A 59 -2.62 -3.24 -8.29
N VAL A 60 -2.51 -2.22 -7.43
CA VAL A 60 -3.65 -1.54 -6.84
C VAL A 60 -3.63 -0.06 -7.22
N SER A 61 -4.81 0.50 -7.46
CA SER A 61 -5.01 1.91 -7.80
C SER A 61 -5.38 2.69 -6.54
N THR A 62 -4.79 3.87 -6.33
CA THR A 62 -5.18 4.73 -5.20
C THR A 62 -6.49 5.48 -5.41
N GLU A 63 -7.27 5.17 -6.46
CA GLU A 63 -8.66 5.64 -6.58
C GLU A 63 -9.59 4.96 -5.55
N LYS A 64 -9.18 3.79 -5.04
CA LYS A 64 -9.97 2.97 -4.11
C LYS A 64 -9.19 2.55 -2.87
N TYR A 65 -7.91 2.92 -2.81
CA TYR A 65 -7.00 2.49 -1.76
C TYR A 65 -6.10 3.63 -1.32
N SER A 66 -5.94 3.78 -0.01
CA SER A 66 -4.98 4.72 0.57
C SER A 66 -3.67 4.03 0.94
N LEU A 67 -2.57 4.77 0.80
CA LEU A 67 -1.24 4.37 1.25
C LEU A 67 -0.95 4.91 2.65
N ILE A 68 -0.46 4.04 3.53
CA ILE A 68 0.04 4.42 4.85
C ILE A 68 1.56 4.46 4.80
N PHE A 69 2.14 5.52 5.34
CA PHE A 69 3.58 5.73 5.37
C PHE A 69 4.07 5.70 6.83
N ALA A 70 5.23 5.10 7.07
CA ALA A 70 5.92 5.29 8.33
C ALA A 70 6.62 6.65 8.32
N GLU A 71 6.48 7.42 9.40
CA GLU A 71 7.34 8.57 9.66
C GLU A 71 8.74 8.07 9.99
N ASP A 72 9.74 8.52 9.23
CA ASP A 72 11.15 8.31 9.60
C ASP A 72 11.41 9.12 10.87
N THR A 73 11.29 8.48 12.04
CA THR A 73 11.75 9.05 13.31
C THR A 73 13.28 9.07 13.25
N LYS A 74 13.84 10.25 12.98
CA LYS A 74 15.28 10.52 13.11
C LYS A 74 15.72 10.49 14.56
#